data_AF-A0A7S2VAL7-F1
#
_entry.id   AF-A0A7S2VAL7-F1
#
_cell.length_a   1.000
_cell.length_b   1.000
_cell.length_c   1.000
_cell.angle_alpha   90.00
_cell.angle_beta   90.00
_cell.angle_gamma   90.00
#
_symmetry.space_group_name_H-M   'P 1'
#
loop_
_entity.id
_entity.type
_entity.pdbx_description
1 polymer ?
#
loop_
_entity_poly.entity_id
_entity_poly.type
_entity_poly.pdbx_seq_one_letter_code
_entity_poly.pdbx_strand_id
1 'polypeptide(L)'
;APELMRAIQQSTDTILAIELGAGIGAPSITLNHFFRQHNVFVSSSQREIPRVLATDRALHALALIAINGQENADSNFPLGVMLAHVADHTNLSGLREIQNASNNPTGFAIVLGSSLQGLFDFQTQQPHHTLWKVLDQLLSVDNPDAIAILAHVTGSVVPPRTNSPAASARFELIKKVSGDHFDMKTRSGDDSDFEISIYRRSKTTNSLLAADRP
;
A
#
# COMPACT_ATOMS: atom_id res chain seq x y z
N ALA A 1 0.67 -4.00 -15.13
CA ALA A 1 1.59 -2.92 -14.69
C ALA A 1 2.95 -3.53 -14.39
N PRO A 2 4.01 -3.21 -15.16
CA PRO A 2 5.34 -3.80 -14.98
C PRO A 2 5.97 -3.57 -13.59
N GLU A 3 5.63 -2.46 -12.93
CA GLU A 3 6.09 -2.11 -11.58
C GLU A 3 5.53 -3.07 -10.54
N LEU A 4 4.21 -3.33 -10.61
CA LEU A 4 3.53 -4.27 -9.73
C LEU A 4 4.11 -5.68 -9.82
N MET A 5 4.38 -6.17 -11.03
CA MET A 5 4.96 -7.50 -11.23
C MET A 5 6.37 -7.62 -10.66
N ARG A 6 7.21 -6.58 -10.77
CA ARG A 6 8.54 -6.58 -10.17
C ARG A 6 8.49 -6.63 -8.64
N ALA A 7 7.62 -5.82 -8.03
CA ALA A 7 7.39 -5.84 -6.59
C ALA A 7 6.99 -7.24 -6.11
N ILE A 8 6.08 -7.90 -6.84
CA ILE A 8 5.60 -9.26 -6.53
C ILE A 8 6.74 -10.29 -6.66
N GLN A 9 7.48 -10.28 -7.76
CA GLN A 9 8.48 -11.31 -8.09
C GLN A 9 9.69 -11.34 -7.14
N GLN A 10 9.95 -10.23 -6.43
CA GLN A 10 11.07 -10.13 -5.48
C GLN A 10 10.69 -10.47 -4.04
N SER A 11 9.42 -10.70 -3.74
CA SER A 11 8.97 -11.08 -2.40
C SER A 11 8.66 -12.57 -2.34
N THR A 12 9.01 -13.17 -1.21
CA THR A 12 8.69 -14.55 -0.85
C THR A 12 7.64 -14.62 0.25
N ASP A 13 7.05 -13.48 0.60
CA ASP A 13 6.16 -13.35 1.75
C ASP A 13 4.74 -13.81 1.42
N THR A 14 4.12 -14.53 2.35
CA THR A 14 2.73 -14.98 2.18
C THR A 14 1.75 -13.81 2.21
N ILE A 15 1.98 -12.79 3.05
CA ILE A 15 1.20 -11.55 3.06
C ILE A 15 2.02 -10.49 2.35
N LEU A 16 1.69 -10.26 1.09
CA LEU A 16 2.50 -9.48 0.16
C LEU A 16 2.18 -7.98 0.20
N ALA A 17 0.95 -7.66 0.58
CA ALA A 17 0.41 -6.32 0.50
C ALA A 17 -0.37 -5.92 1.76
N ILE A 18 -0.39 -4.63 2.05
CA ILE A 18 -1.24 -4.02 3.07
C ILE A 18 -2.06 -2.89 2.45
N GLU A 19 -3.35 -2.79 2.78
CA GLU A 19 -4.19 -1.64 2.45
C GLU A 19 -4.52 -0.85 3.71
N LEU A 20 -4.23 0.46 3.68
CA LEU A 20 -4.56 1.40 4.74
C LEU A 20 -5.93 2.03 4.44
N GLY A 21 -6.82 2.03 5.45
CA GLY A 21 -8.19 2.56 5.35
C GLY A 21 -8.97 1.96 4.19
N ALA A 22 -9.09 0.64 4.20
CA ALA A 22 -9.63 -0.14 3.10
C ALA A 22 -11.12 0.13 2.81
N GLY A 23 -11.89 0.67 3.75
CA GLY A 23 -13.30 0.98 3.56
C GLY A 23 -14.12 -0.26 3.18
N ILE A 24 -14.47 -0.39 1.90
CA ILE A 24 -15.19 -1.55 1.37
C ILE A 24 -14.27 -2.67 0.83
N GLY A 25 -12.95 -2.43 0.79
CA GLY A 25 -11.92 -3.40 0.41
C GLY A 25 -11.74 -3.60 -1.09
N ALA A 26 -12.28 -2.71 -1.92
CA ALA A 26 -12.22 -2.84 -3.37
C ALA A 26 -10.78 -2.98 -3.90
N PRO A 27 -9.79 -2.17 -3.46
CA PRO A 27 -8.40 -2.36 -3.87
C PRO A 27 -7.80 -3.70 -3.43
N SER A 28 -7.99 -4.10 -2.15
CA SER A 28 -7.52 -5.41 -1.65
C SER A 28 -8.10 -6.59 -2.42
N ILE A 29 -9.41 -6.58 -2.65
CA ILE A 29 -10.12 -7.65 -3.38
C ILE A 29 -9.64 -7.69 -4.84
N THR A 30 -9.52 -6.52 -5.48
CA THR A 30 -9.01 -6.41 -6.86
C THR A 30 -7.59 -6.92 -7.00
N LEU A 31 -6.70 -6.58 -6.06
CA LEU A 31 -5.31 -7.07 -6.06
C LEU A 31 -5.27 -8.59 -5.84
N ASN A 32 -6.12 -9.14 -4.98
CA ASN A 32 -6.21 -10.59 -4.81
C ASN A 32 -6.70 -11.29 -6.09
N HIS A 33 -7.70 -10.74 -6.79
CA HIS A 33 -8.09 -11.23 -8.11
C HIS A 33 -6.95 -11.16 -9.13
N PHE A 34 -6.17 -10.08 -9.11
CA PHE A 34 -5.01 -9.95 -9.97
C PHE A 34 -4.00 -11.08 -9.74
N PHE A 35 -3.69 -11.42 -8.48
CA PHE A 35 -2.80 -12.55 -8.15
C PHE A 35 -3.32 -13.87 -8.72
N ARG A 36 -4.63 -14.13 -8.61
CA ARG A 36 -5.28 -15.32 -9.17
C ARG A 36 -5.17 -15.37 -10.70
N GLN A 37 -5.56 -14.29 -11.37
CA GLN A 37 -5.57 -14.20 -12.83
C GLN A 37 -4.17 -14.37 -13.44
N HIS A 38 -3.13 -13.94 -12.73
CA HIS A 38 -1.74 -13.98 -13.19
C HIS A 38 -0.95 -15.16 -12.60
N ASN A 39 -1.61 -16.12 -11.94
CA ASN A 39 -0.96 -17.30 -11.34
C ASN A 39 0.22 -16.93 -10.42
N VAL A 40 0.05 -15.87 -9.63
CA VAL A 40 1.04 -15.47 -8.63
C VAL A 40 0.92 -16.41 -7.44
N PHE A 41 2.04 -17.06 -7.10
CA PHE A 41 2.12 -17.98 -5.98
C PHE A 41 3.34 -17.66 -5.11
N VAL A 42 3.18 -17.78 -3.80
CA VAL A 42 4.25 -17.59 -2.80
C VAL A 42 5.36 -18.63 -2.97
N SER A 43 4.99 -19.84 -3.39
CA SER A 43 5.91 -20.94 -3.65
C SER A 43 5.47 -21.77 -4.85
N SER A 44 6.45 -22.18 -5.66
CA SER A 44 6.26 -23.08 -6.80
C SER A 44 5.77 -24.48 -6.40
N SER A 45 5.98 -24.88 -5.14
CA SER A 45 5.60 -26.20 -4.64
C SER A 45 4.22 -26.27 -3.99
N GLN A 46 3.66 -25.15 -3.51
CA GLN A 46 2.43 -25.16 -2.70
C GLN A 46 1.23 -24.42 -3.30
N ARG A 47 1.36 -23.77 -4.47
CA ARG A 47 0.26 -23.00 -5.11
C ARG A 47 -0.52 -22.10 -4.13
N GLU A 48 0.14 -21.61 -3.07
CA GLU A 48 -0.48 -20.68 -2.14
C GLU A 48 -0.50 -19.30 -2.77
N ILE A 49 -1.68 -18.71 -2.88
CA ILE A 49 -1.86 -17.37 -3.44
C ILE A 49 -1.49 -16.35 -2.37
N PRO A 50 -0.68 -15.33 -2.70
CA PRO A 50 -0.34 -14.30 -1.74
C PRO A 50 -1.58 -13.57 -1.23
N ARG A 51 -1.49 -13.13 0.02
CA ARG A 51 -2.57 -12.48 0.74
C ARG A 51 -2.37 -10.98 0.81
N VAL A 52 -3.48 -10.26 0.93
CA VAL A 52 -3.54 -8.83 1.16
C VAL A 52 -4.09 -8.59 2.56
N LEU A 53 -3.41 -7.80 3.38
CA LEU A 53 -3.90 -7.37 4.68
C LEU A 53 -4.68 -6.07 4.54
N ALA A 54 -6.00 -6.14 4.56
CA ALA A 54 -6.87 -4.99 4.55
C ALA A 54 -7.06 -4.44 5.96
N THR A 55 -6.80 -3.14 6.14
CA THR A 55 -6.88 -2.49 7.46
C THR A 55 -7.84 -1.32 7.47
N ASP A 56 -8.57 -1.16 8.56
CA ASP A 56 -9.45 0.00 8.77
C ASP A 56 -9.59 0.31 10.28
N ARG A 57 -9.93 1.57 10.57
CA ARG A 57 -10.28 2.03 11.92
C ARG A 57 -11.75 1.75 12.27
N ALA A 58 -12.59 1.61 11.26
CA ALA A 58 -14.01 1.38 11.43
C ALA A 58 -14.31 -0.12 11.39
N LEU A 59 -14.81 -0.67 12.49
CA LEU A 59 -15.18 -2.10 12.54
C LEU A 59 -16.25 -2.48 11.49
N HIS A 60 -17.16 -1.56 11.17
CA HIS A 60 -18.16 -1.80 10.11
C HIS A 60 -17.53 -1.88 8.72
N ALA A 61 -16.45 -1.14 8.45
CA ALA A 61 -15.70 -1.24 7.20
C ALA A 61 -15.08 -2.63 7.07
N LEU A 62 -14.45 -3.13 8.14
CA LEU A 62 -13.91 -4.50 8.18
C LEU A 62 -14.99 -5.56 7.91
N ALA A 63 -16.18 -5.39 8.49
CA ALA A 63 -17.31 -6.29 8.21
C ALA A 63 -17.75 -6.23 6.74
N LEU A 64 -17.80 -5.04 6.12
CA LEU A 64 -18.10 -4.90 4.70
C LEU A 64 -17.03 -5.56 3.81
N ILE A 65 -15.75 -5.45 4.16
CA ILE A 65 -14.67 -6.13 3.44
C ILE A 65 -14.85 -7.64 3.52
N ALA A 66 -15.22 -8.17 4.69
CA ALA A 66 -15.50 -9.61 4.85
C ALA A 66 -16.64 -10.07 3.93
N ILE A 67 -17.75 -9.33 3.91
CA ILE A 67 -18.93 -9.64 3.09
C ILE A 67 -18.58 -9.54 1.59
N ASN A 68 -18.02 -8.42 1.15
CA ASN A 68 -17.62 -8.22 -0.24
C ASN A 68 -16.60 -9.28 -0.66
N GLY A 69 -15.68 -9.63 0.24
CA GLY A 69 -14.70 -10.67 0.02
C GLY A 69 -15.33 -12.05 -0.20
N GLN A 70 -16.36 -12.41 0.57
CA GLN A 70 -17.09 -13.67 0.40
C GLN A 70 -17.84 -13.73 -0.93
N GLU A 71 -18.52 -12.64 -1.33
CA GLU A 71 -19.21 -12.53 -2.62
C GLU A 71 -18.25 -12.69 -3.82
N ASN A 72 -16.98 -12.35 -3.62
CA ASN A 72 -15.93 -12.45 -4.64
C ASN A 72 -15.04 -13.71 -4.50
N ALA A 73 -15.33 -14.57 -3.51
CA ALA A 73 -14.62 -15.83 -3.32
C ALA A 73 -15.13 -16.91 -4.29
N ASP A 74 -14.24 -17.81 -4.68
CA ASP A 74 -14.56 -19.00 -5.49
C ASP A 74 -14.22 -20.24 -4.66
N SER A 75 -15.01 -21.31 -4.80
CA SER A 75 -14.76 -22.57 -4.10
C SER A 75 -13.38 -23.17 -4.40
N ASN A 76 -12.80 -22.86 -5.57
CA ASN A 76 -11.47 -23.30 -5.96
C ASN A 76 -10.34 -22.40 -5.41
N PHE A 77 -10.67 -21.19 -4.98
CA PHE A 77 -9.70 -20.19 -4.54
C PHE A 77 -10.33 -19.30 -3.45
N PRO A 78 -10.18 -19.67 -2.18
CA PRO A 78 -10.66 -18.84 -1.08
C PRO A 78 -9.99 -17.47 -1.15
N LEU A 79 -10.74 -16.43 -0.79
CA LEU A 79 -10.25 -15.07 -0.85
C LEU A 79 -8.99 -14.89 0.02
N GLY A 80 -7.91 -14.42 -0.59
CA GLY A 80 -6.67 -14.12 0.12
C GLY A 80 -6.66 -12.71 0.74
N VAL A 81 -7.76 -12.25 1.33
CA VAL A 81 -7.80 -10.97 2.05
C VAL A 81 -7.94 -11.24 3.55
N MET A 82 -6.95 -10.76 4.30
CA MET A 82 -6.93 -10.80 5.77
C MET A 82 -7.38 -9.45 6.31
N LEU A 83 -8.02 -9.45 7.47
CA LEU A 83 -8.53 -8.23 8.09
C LEU A 83 -7.76 -7.91 9.36
N ALA A 84 -7.40 -6.64 9.54
CA ALA A 84 -6.87 -6.16 10.81
C ALA A 84 -7.46 -4.80 11.18
N HIS A 85 -7.84 -4.66 12.45
CA HIS A 85 -8.30 -3.39 12.99
C HIS A 85 -7.12 -2.50 13.37
N VAL A 86 -7.17 -1.25 12.93
CA VAL A 86 -6.12 -0.25 13.16
C VAL A 86 -6.78 1.03 13.62
N ALA A 87 -6.66 1.34 14.91
CA ALA A 87 -7.31 2.51 15.47
C ALA A 87 -6.84 3.82 14.81
N ASP A 88 -5.57 3.87 14.40
CA ASP A 88 -4.94 5.04 13.82
C ASP A 88 -3.79 4.66 12.87
N HIS A 89 -3.95 4.90 11.57
CA HIS A 89 -2.93 4.65 10.55
C HIS A 89 -1.76 5.65 10.58
N THR A 90 -1.79 6.64 11.47
CA THR A 90 -0.66 7.55 11.74
C THR A 90 0.21 7.05 12.90
N ASN A 91 -0.28 6.09 13.70
CA ASN A 91 0.44 5.51 14.84
C ASN A 91 1.43 4.44 14.37
N LEU A 92 2.70 4.82 14.23
CA LEU A 92 3.80 3.94 13.81
C LEU A 92 3.96 2.70 14.71
N SER A 93 3.79 2.82 16.03
CA SER A 93 3.91 1.67 16.93
C SER A 93 2.82 0.63 16.66
N GLY A 94 1.57 1.07 16.48
CA GLY A 94 0.46 0.18 16.14
C GLY A 94 0.64 -0.49 14.78
N LEU A 95 1.12 0.25 13.78
CA LEU A 95 1.46 -0.32 12.48
C LEU A 95 2.59 -1.36 12.57
N ARG A 96 3.53 -1.20 13.50
CA ARG A 96 4.65 -2.14 13.70
C ARG A 96 4.17 -3.43 14.35
N GLU A 97 3.26 -3.33 15.30
CA GLU A 97 2.61 -4.50 15.90
C GLU A 97 1.89 -5.34 14.85
N ILE A 98 1.23 -4.70 13.90
CA ILE A 98 0.53 -5.38 12.79
C ILE A 98 1.51 -6.05 11.84
N GLN A 99 2.62 -5.38 11.48
CA GLN A 99 3.68 -5.98 10.67
C GLN A 99 4.25 -7.24 11.33
N ASN A 100 4.55 -7.15 12.63
CA ASN A 100 5.05 -8.27 13.40
C ASN A 100 4.04 -9.42 13.49
N ALA A 101 2.77 -9.12 13.77
CA ALA A 101 1.69 -10.11 13.80
C ALA A 101 1.44 -10.77 12.43
N SER A 102 1.81 -10.06 11.35
CA SER A 102 1.73 -10.54 9.97
C SER A 102 2.99 -11.27 9.51
N ASN A 103 3.96 -11.52 10.40
CA ASN A 103 5.27 -12.09 10.10
C ASN A 103 6.02 -11.36 8.96
N ASN A 104 5.83 -10.04 8.84
CA ASN A 104 6.48 -9.18 7.84
C ASN A 104 7.37 -8.13 8.54
N PRO A 105 8.45 -8.54 9.21
CA PRO A 105 9.29 -7.63 10.00
C PRO A 105 10.02 -6.59 9.14
N THR A 106 10.22 -6.88 7.85
CA THR A 106 10.95 -6.00 6.93
C THR A 106 10.03 -5.13 6.09
N GLY A 107 8.71 -5.36 6.15
CA GLY A 107 7.66 -4.61 5.44
C GLY A 107 6.98 -5.40 4.33
N PHE A 108 6.04 -4.76 3.63
CA PHE A 108 5.24 -5.32 2.56
C PHE A 108 5.78 -4.91 1.19
N ALA A 109 5.70 -5.77 0.19
CA ALA A 109 6.08 -5.43 -1.18
C ALA A 109 5.14 -4.37 -1.78
N ILE A 110 3.89 -4.33 -1.34
CA ILE A 110 2.89 -3.40 -1.83
C ILE A 110 2.17 -2.73 -0.65
N VAL A 111 2.11 -1.40 -0.66
CA VAL A 111 1.25 -0.61 0.24
C VAL A 111 0.18 0.07 -0.59
N LEU A 112 -1.09 -0.13 -0.25
CA LEU A 112 -2.24 0.50 -0.87
C LEU A 112 -2.83 1.54 0.08
N GLY A 113 -3.36 2.63 -0.48
CA GLY A 113 -4.14 3.60 0.30
C GLY A 113 -4.99 4.48 -0.60
N SER A 114 -6.25 4.69 -0.23
CA SER A 114 -7.17 5.52 -0.99
C SER A 114 -7.90 6.50 -0.09
N SER A 115 -7.97 7.77 -0.47
CA SER A 115 -8.75 8.81 0.23
C SER A 115 -8.47 8.93 1.73
N LEU A 116 -7.23 8.69 2.16
CA LEU A 116 -6.80 8.71 3.56
C LEU A 116 -6.57 10.14 4.05
N GLN A 117 -7.62 10.91 4.30
CA GLN A 117 -7.51 12.35 4.64
C GLN A 117 -6.55 12.66 5.81
N GLY A 118 -6.38 11.74 6.78
CA GLY A 118 -5.42 11.90 7.87
C GLY A 118 -3.95 11.68 7.48
N LEU A 119 -3.68 11.11 6.30
CA LEU A 119 -2.35 10.86 5.74
C LEU A 119 -2.11 11.62 4.43
N PHE A 120 -3.16 11.95 3.68
CA PHE A 120 -3.11 12.64 2.40
C PHE A 120 -3.58 14.07 2.62
N ASP A 121 -2.62 14.98 2.71
CA ASP A 121 -2.87 16.40 2.81
C ASP A 121 -1.86 17.21 1.96
N PHE A 122 -2.14 18.51 1.81
CA PHE A 122 -1.27 19.42 1.07
C PHE A 122 0.07 19.71 1.76
N GLN A 123 0.32 19.15 2.95
CA GLN A 123 1.59 19.23 3.68
C GLN A 123 2.51 18.04 3.38
N THR A 124 2.09 17.08 2.57
CA THR A 124 2.93 15.94 2.12
C THR A 124 4.24 16.36 1.45
N GLN A 125 4.36 17.59 0.95
CA GLN A 125 5.64 18.15 0.50
C GLN A 125 6.72 18.27 1.60
N GLN A 126 6.34 18.19 2.88
CA GLN A 126 7.26 18.24 4.01
C GLN A 126 7.99 16.89 4.20
N PRO A 127 9.34 16.85 4.30
CA PRO A 127 10.10 15.61 4.47
C PRO A 127 9.72 14.77 5.69
N HIS A 128 9.27 15.42 6.76
CA HIS A 128 8.90 14.77 8.01
C HIS A 128 7.41 14.45 8.12
N HIS A 129 6.66 14.63 7.04
CA HIS A 129 5.24 14.34 7.00
C HIS A 129 4.95 12.88 7.36
N THR A 130 3.85 12.66 8.09
CA THR A 130 3.53 11.35 8.66
C THR A 130 3.35 10.27 7.60
N LEU A 131 2.80 10.61 6.44
CA LEU A 131 2.72 9.70 5.28
C LEU A 131 4.06 9.04 4.97
N TRP A 132 5.14 9.83 4.85
CA TRP A 132 6.44 9.28 4.48
C TRP A 132 7.01 8.39 5.55
N LYS A 133 6.75 8.68 6.83
CA LYS A 133 7.14 7.81 7.95
C LYS A 133 6.36 6.49 7.94
N VAL A 134 5.07 6.56 7.64
CA VAL A 134 4.22 5.37 7.51
C VAL A 134 4.70 4.50 6.35
N LEU A 135 4.99 5.08 5.18
CA LEU A 135 5.54 4.35 4.04
C LEU A 135 6.95 3.81 4.34
N ASP A 136 7.78 4.57 5.05
CA ASP A 136 9.13 4.17 5.46
C ASP A 136 9.12 2.99 6.44
N GLN A 137 8.03 2.82 7.19
CA GLN A 137 7.85 1.65 8.02
C GLN A 137 7.25 0.48 7.26
N LEU A 138 6.22 0.73 6.45
CA LEU A 138 5.42 -0.33 5.84
C LEU A 138 6.01 -0.92 4.56
N LEU A 139 6.76 -0.17 3.76
CA LEU A 139 7.36 -0.70 2.54
C LEU A 139 8.57 -1.57 2.85
N SER A 140 8.61 -2.75 2.24
CA SER A 140 9.69 -3.71 2.43
C SER A 140 11.06 -3.08 2.17
N VAL A 141 11.98 -3.23 3.13
CA VAL A 141 13.37 -2.77 2.98
C VAL A 141 14.26 -3.78 2.25
N ASP A 142 13.81 -5.03 2.13
CA ASP A 142 14.51 -6.10 1.41
C ASP A 142 14.09 -6.20 -0.06
N ASN A 143 12.98 -5.57 -0.42
CA ASN A 143 12.47 -5.53 -1.78
C ASN A 143 12.69 -4.13 -2.37
N PRO A 144 13.76 -3.92 -3.18
CA PRO A 144 14.04 -2.62 -3.78
C PRO A 144 12.98 -2.16 -4.79
N ASP A 145 12.14 -3.09 -5.28
CA ASP A 145 11.00 -2.81 -6.15
C ASP A 145 9.68 -2.70 -5.38
N ALA A 146 9.70 -2.65 -4.03
CA ALA A 146 8.48 -2.41 -3.24
C ALA A 146 7.84 -1.07 -3.59
N ILE A 147 6.52 -1.07 -3.76
CA ILE A 147 5.75 0.09 -4.22
C ILE A 147 4.61 0.47 -3.28
N ALA A 148 4.34 1.77 -3.20
CA ALA A 148 3.10 2.30 -2.64
C ALA A 148 2.21 2.78 -3.80
N ILE A 149 0.95 2.36 -3.82
CA ILE A 149 -0.06 2.80 -4.80
C ILE A 149 -1.12 3.59 -4.02
N LEU A 150 -1.15 4.90 -4.27
CA LEU A 150 -1.97 5.83 -3.52
C LEU A 150 -3.00 6.48 -4.45
N ALA A 151 -4.29 6.38 -4.14
CA ALA A 151 -5.37 7.07 -4.84
C ALA A 151 -5.82 8.28 -4.01
N HIS A 152 -5.73 9.47 -4.57
CA HIS A 152 -5.90 10.70 -3.80
C HIS A 152 -6.32 11.89 -4.67
N VAL A 153 -6.73 12.97 -4.02
CA VAL A 153 -7.04 14.23 -4.71
C VAL A 153 -5.76 14.82 -5.27
N THR A 154 -5.86 15.46 -6.44
CA THR A 154 -4.73 16.09 -7.11
C THR A 154 -4.01 17.06 -6.17
N GLY A 155 -2.69 16.86 -6.01
CA GLY A 155 -1.84 17.68 -5.16
C GLY A 155 -1.85 17.35 -3.66
N SER A 156 -2.68 16.41 -3.18
CA SER A 156 -2.71 16.01 -1.76
C SER A 156 -1.64 14.97 -1.39
N VAL A 157 -0.90 14.44 -2.36
CA VAL A 157 0.31 13.64 -2.11
C VAL A 157 1.39 14.08 -3.08
N VAL A 158 2.36 14.83 -2.57
CA VAL A 158 3.50 15.31 -3.35
C VAL A 158 4.78 14.97 -2.59
N PRO A 159 5.71 14.17 -3.15
CA PRO A 159 6.94 13.85 -2.46
C PRO A 159 7.77 15.11 -2.21
N PRO A 160 8.54 15.17 -1.12
CA PRO A 160 9.36 16.32 -0.80
C PRO A 160 10.33 16.63 -1.93
N ARG A 161 10.25 17.85 -2.49
CA ARG A 161 11.23 18.35 -3.45
C ARG A 161 12.44 18.83 -2.67
N THR A 162 13.53 18.09 -2.69
CA THR A 162 14.73 18.50 -1.96
C THR A 162 15.80 19.02 -2.89
N ASN A 163 16.16 20.30 -2.67
CA ASN A 163 17.35 20.93 -3.24
C ASN A 163 18.61 20.63 -2.40
N SER A 164 18.50 19.70 -1.42
CA SER A 164 19.55 19.39 -0.46
C SER A 164 19.99 17.93 -0.60
N PRO A 165 21.29 17.65 -0.85
CA PRO A 165 21.83 16.29 -0.97
C PRO A 165 21.63 15.42 0.29
N ALA A 166 21.54 16.05 1.47
CA ALA A 166 21.33 15.36 2.74
C ALA A 166 19.87 14.91 2.97
N ALA A 167 18.94 15.45 2.19
CA ALA A 167 17.52 15.16 2.25
C ALA A 167 17.01 14.56 0.94
N SER A 168 17.84 13.80 0.21
CA SER A 168 17.40 13.07 -1.00
C SER A 168 16.02 12.45 -0.75
N ALA A 169 15.06 12.79 -1.61
CA ALA A 169 13.68 12.36 -1.48
C ALA A 169 13.65 10.85 -1.25
N ARG A 170 13.28 10.43 -0.03
CA ARG A 170 13.28 9.00 0.38
C ARG A 170 12.40 8.16 -0.53
N PHE A 171 11.42 8.80 -1.15
CA PHE A 171 10.50 8.21 -2.10
C PHE A 171 10.56 8.95 -3.43
N GLU A 172 10.50 8.19 -4.51
CA GLU A 172 10.38 8.71 -5.87
C GLU A 172 9.05 8.30 -6.50
N LEU A 173 8.45 9.21 -7.26
CA LEU A 173 7.26 8.95 -8.06
C LEU A 173 7.69 8.15 -9.31
N ILE A 174 7.18 6.93 -9.45
CA ILE A 174 7.45 6.05 -10.60
C ILE A 174 6.47 6.34 -11.72
N LYS A 175 5.19 6.45 -11.36
CA LYS A 175 4.10 6.60 -12.30
C LYS A 175 2.96 7.37 -11.67
N LYS A 176 2.29 8.17 -12.48
CA LYS A 176 1.07 8.87 -12.12
C LYS A 176 0.01 8.57 -13.19
N VAL A 177 -1.20 8.29 -12.74
CA VAL A 177 -2.38 8.13 -13.59
C VAL A 177 -3.39 9.17 -13.12
N SER A 178 -3.65 10.17 -13.95
CA SER A 178 -4.67 11.18 -13.70
C SER A 178 -5.94 10.79 -14.45
N GLY A 179 -7.10 11.02 -13.85
CA GLY A 179 -8.39 10.85 -14.48
C GLY A 179 -9.35 11.93 -14.00
N ASP A 180 -9.97 12.61 -14.95
CA ASP A 180 -11.06 13.56 -14.77
C ASP A 180 -12.42 12.87 -14.56
N HIS A 181 -12.52 11.56 -14.80
CA HIS A 181 -13.77 10.79 -14.87
C HIS A 181 -13.75 9.52 -14.03
N PHE A 182 -13.10 9.51 -12.86
CA PHE A 182 -13.28 8.38 -11.93
C PHE A 182 -14.70 8.32 -11.31
N ASP A 183 -15.59 9.27 -11.66
CA ASP A 183 -16.91 9.48 -11.04
C ASP A 183 -16.87 9.48 -9.51
N MET A 184 -15.71 9.84 -8.96
CA MET A 184 -15.47 9.89 -7.54
C MET A 184 -15.84 11.28 -7.03
N LYS A 185 -16.69 11.33 -6.01
CA LYS A 185 -17.00 12.55 -5.28
C LYS A 185 -16.11 12.66 -4.05
N THR A 186 -15.79 13.89 -3.65
CA THR A 186 -15.27 14.13 -2.29
C THR A 186 -16.33 13.72 -1.25
N ARG A 187 -15.93 13.66 0.02
CA ARG A 187 -16.88 13.46 1.13
C ARG A 187 -17.94 14.57 1.21
N SER A 188 -17.68 15.77 0.67
CA SER A 188 -18.65 16.86 0.56
C SER A 188 -19.57 16.75 -0.66
N GLY A 189 -19.36 15.76 -1.54
CA GLY A 189 -20.17 15.56 -2.75
C GLY A 189 -19.69 16.36 -3.96
N ASP A 190 -18.55 17.04 -3.86
CA ASP A 190 -17.98 17.84 -4.93
C ASP A 190 -17.21 16.96 -5.93
N ASP A 191 -17.15 17.40 -7.18
CA ASP A 191 -16.22 16.84 -8.16
C ASP A 191 -14.79 17.13 -7.73
N SER A 192 -13.91 16.14 -7.86
CA SER A 192 -12.50 16.31 -7.54
C SER A 192 -11.65 15.57 -8.56
N ASP A 193 -10.58 16.23 -9.01
CA ASP A 193 -9.60 15.58 -9.86
C ASP A 193 -8.82 14.55 -9.03
N PHE A 194 -9.06 13.27 -9.28
CA PHE A 194 -8.35 12.19 -8.62
C PHE A 194 -7.12 11.75 -9.42
N GLU A 195 -6.09 11.35 -8.68
CA GLU A 195 -4.90 10.75 -9.25
C GLU A 195 -4.52 9.48 -8.49
N ILE A 196 -3.97 8.52 -9.23
CA ILE A 196 -3.31 7.34 -8.68
C ILE A 196 -1.81 7.54 -8.87
N SER A 197 -1.09 7.65 -7.77
CA SER A 197 0.36 7.83 -7.74
C SER A 197 1.04 6.56 -7.24
N ILE A 198 2.06 6.12 -7.96
CA ILE A 198 2.89 4.95 -7.62
C ILE A 198 4.26 5.45 -7.17
N TYR A 199 4.61 5.15 -5.93
CA TYR A 199 5.88 5.52 -5.31
C TYR A 199 6.72 4.29 -5.01
N ARG A 200 8.05 4.44 -4.97
CA ARG A 200 8.98 3.50 -4.34
C ARG A 200 10.03 4.24 -3.55
N ARG A 201 10.81 3.52 -2.75
CA ARG A 201 12.02 4.06 -2.12
C ARG A 201 13.03 4.50 -3.19
N SER A 202 13.68 5.64 -2.98
CA SER A 202 14.77 6.11 -3.84
C SER A 202 15.94 5.12 -3.78
N LYS A 203 16.59 4.92 -4.93
CA LYS A 203 17.78 4.04 -5.04
C LYS A 203 18.88 4.41 -4.04
N THR A 204 19.09 5.71 -3.80
CA THR A 204 20.08 6.20 -2.82
C THR A 204 19.73 5.75 -1.41
N THR A 205 18.45 5.78 -1.04
CA THR A 205 17.98 5.33 0.28
C THR A 205 18.09 3.81 0.43
N ASN A 206 17.79 3.04 -0.62
CA ASN A 206 17.96 1.59 -0.60
C ASN A 206 19.42 1.19 -0.39
N SER A 207 20.37 1.87 -1.03
CA SER A 207 21.80 1.61 -0.83
C SER A 207 22.27 1.90 0.60
N LEU A 208 21.75 2.96 1.24
CA LEU A 208 22.09 3.31 2.63
C LEU A 208 21.52 2.30 3.64
N LEU A 209 20.25 1.91 3.49
CA LEU A 209 19.62 0.89 4.35
C LEU A 209 20.23 -0.50 4.16
N ALA A 210 20.77 -0.80 2.98
CA ALA A 210 21.53 -2.02 2.75
C ALA A 210 22.92 -1.99 3.42
N ALA A 211 23.53 -0.80 3.55
CA ALA A 211 24.87 -0.62 4.12
C ALA A 211 24.91 -0.61 5.66
N ASP A 212 23.83 -0.20 6.32
CA ASP A 212 23.70 -0.20 7.80
C ASP A 212 23.35 -1.58 8.39
N ARG A 213 23.54 -2.66 7.61
CA ARG A 213 23.33 -4.04 8.09
C ARG A 213 24.62 -4.58 8.73
N PRO A 214 24.55 -5.20 9.93
CA PRO A 214 25.67 -5.94 10.51
C PRO A 214 26.01 -7.21 9.74
#